data_AF-A0A2S2GDJ1-F1
#
_entry.id   AF-A0A2S2GDJ1-F1
#
_cell.length_a   1.000
_cell.length_b   1.000
_cell.length_c   1.000
_cell.angle_alpha   90.00
_cell.angle_beta   90.00
_cell.angle_gamma   90.00
#
_symmetry.space_group_name_H-M   'P 1'
#
loop_
_entity.id
_entity.type
_entity.pdbx_description
1 polymer ?
#
loop_
_entity_poly.entity_id
_entity_poly.type
_entity_poly.pdbx_seq_one_letter_code
_entity_poly.pdbx_strand_id
1 'polypeptide(L)'
;MSKAATSKRAVVTGIDASGAYPVQYRFSHAKSGTRHLVVIFANFSAPEEYGWSNGVLDNVRANILWVRDLFDGKNTYYLCKGMDFELERSVVTLISNVMNSLGLTPDQCTMWGGSKGGSAALYFGLKYGFRNIVAVVPQFRVGTYVLKHPTVAAHMMGEVTEENIRVLDEAVPGLVRAGANRGANVYVLSSPLDEQYGEQVEPFLPLFGGYENFNFVYSESPFITDHVTVTRRNVPALMGLLNLLVDGIAPRIGFVTNGHEQPDADKSGIDAYLKATSLVRETFSPPVVLTPSPGEAVPTAEVRFSGSAQGAVRLSFWENGAYVASPKVAPDGGWSWTRDRAWTPGEHTLRMFAVDAAGYHSARTEIRFTVPPQGTPVAAAPRPPEGIQPAMSGPPAGPTVSYPAPDQRVPGPGVGVAGYAPGAGHVVFVAEGGTSLGAVPVAPDGSWSWDAGWAWPPGPHTVECHAVDAQGGESRRTRVSFHVMGAQAPAAAMYQAPRF
;
A
#
# COMPACT_ATOMS: atom_id res chain seq x y z
N MET A 1 -9.27 7.14 4.78
CA MET A 1 -9.34 6.95 3.31
C MET A 1 -9.36 8.33 2.68
N SER A 2 -8.20 8.83 2.23
CA SER A 2 -8.11 10.09 1.49
C SER A 2 -8.73 9.91 0.12
N LYS A 3 -9.71 10.75 -0.27
CA LYS A 3 -10.22 10.80 -1.65
C LYS A 3 -9.04 11.14 -2.55
N ALA A 4 -8.60 10.18 -3.35
CA ALA A 4 -7.65 10.43 -4.44
C ALA A 4 -8.26 11.51 -5.34
N ALA A 5 -7.76 12.74 -5.25
CA ALA A 5 -8.11 13.78 -6.18
C ALA A 5 -7.62 13.30 -7.56
N THR A 6 -8.56 13.09 -8.48
CA THR A 6 -8.25 12.79 -9.87
C THR A 6 -7.45 13.95 -10.43
N SER A 7 -6.13 13.75 -10.57
CA SER A 7 -5.14 14.72 -11.01
C SER A 7 -5.28 15.01 -12.53
N LYS A 8 -6.47 15.44 -12.96
CA LYS A 8 -6.71 15.89 -14.32
C LYS A 8 -5.96 17.19 -14.57
N ARG A 9 -5.30 17.28 -15.72
CA ARG A 9 -4.62 18.51 -16.13
C ARG A 9 -5.62 19.63 -16.41
N ALA A 10 -5.28 20.86 -16.05
CA ALA A 10 -6.02 22.03 -16.52
C ALA A 10 -5.76 22.20 -18.03
N VAL A 11 -6.83 22.32 -18.81
CA VAL A 11 -6.77 22.39 -20.27
C VAL A 11 -7.47 23.65 -20.74
N VAL A 12 -6.76 24.44 -21.54
CA VAL A 12 -7.29 25.59 -22.29
C VAL A 12 -7.66 25.10 -23.69
N THR A 13 -8.80 25.54 -24.23
CA THR A 13 -9.19 25.31 -25.62
C THR A 13 -9.20 26.66 -26.35
N GLY A 14 -8.69 26.69 -27.57
CA GLY A 14 -8.59 27.93 -28.34
C GLY A 14 -8.57 27.68 -29.84
N ILE A 15 -8.59 28.78 -30.58
CA ILE A 15 -8.42 28.82 -32.03
C ILE A 15 -7.31 29.84 -32.31
N ASP A 16 -6.25 29.40 -32.99
CA ASP A 16 -5.24 30.32 -33.52
C ASP A 16 -5.65 30.71 -34.94
N ALA A 17 -5.76 32.01 -35.19
CA ALA A 17 -6.09 32.58 -36.49
C ALA A 17 -4.93 33.43 -37.02
N SER A 18 -3.70 33.09 -36.63
CA SER A 18 -2.49 33.82 -37.05
C SER A 18 -2.07 33.46 -38.48
N GLY A 19 -2.52 32.30 -38.99
CA GLY A 19 -2.30 31.84 -40.37
C GLY A 19 -3.52 32.03 -41.28
N ALA A 20 -3.41 31.54 -42.51
CA ALA A 20 -4.50 31.58 -43.50
C ALA A 20 -5.73 30.73 -43.10
N TYR A 21 -5.51 29.68 -42.30
CA TYR A 21 -6.55 28.79 -41.81
C TYR A 21 -6.63 28.85 -40.26
N PRO A 22 -7.83 28.99 -39.67
CA PRO A 22 -7.97 28.93 -38.22
C PRO A 22 -7.72 27.51 -37.72
N VAL A 23 -6.78 27.36 -36.78
CA VAL A 23 -6.38 26.06 -36.23
C VAL A 23 -6.91 25.91 -34.81
N GLN A 24 -7.77 24.91 -34.59
CA GLN A 24 -8.29 24.59 -33.26
C GLN A 24 -7.25 23.83 -32.46
N TYR A 25 -7.07 24.21 -31.20
CA TYR A 25 -6.10 23.57 -30.31
C TYR A 25 -6.60 23.43 -28.88
N ARG A 26 -5.97 22.50 -28.16
CA ARG A 26 -5.98 22.44 -26.70
C ARG A 26 -4.57 22.58 -26.18
N PHE A 27 -4.44 23.21 -25.03
CA PHE A 27 -3.14 23.39 -24.39
C PHE A 27 -3.21 23.10 -22.89
N SER A 28 -2.18 22.46 -22.36
CA SER A 28 -1.99 22.27 -20.94
C SER A 28 -0.55 22.56 -20.55
N HIS A 29 -0.37 23.38 -19.52
CA HIS A 29 0.95 23.67 -18.95
C HIS A 29 1.60 22.43 -18.34
N ALA A 30 2.93 22.41 -18.40
CA ALA A 30 3.77 21.48 -17.66
C ALA A 30 3.44 21.48 -16.16
N LYS A 31 3.42 20.29 -15.54
CA LYS A 31 3.38 20.16 -14.08
C LYS A 31 4.80 20.41 -13.55
N SER A 32 4.94 21.37 -12.64
CA SER A 32 6.20 21.67 -11.94
C SER A 32 7.35 22.18 -12.84
N GLY A 33 7.04 22.91 -13.92
CA GLY A 33 8.02 23.76 -14.62
C GLY A 33 8.93 23.08 -15.65
N THR A 34 8.64 21.85 -16.07
CA THR A 34 9.41 21.16 -17.13
C THR A 34 9.42 21.97 -18.44
N ARG A 35 10.61 22.25 -18.96
CA ARG A 35 10.82 23.05 -20.18
C ARG A 35 10.84 22.16 -21.44
N HIS A 36 9.71 21.51 -21.70
CA HIS A 36 9.52 20.68 -22.90
C HIS A 36 8.09 20.87 -23.44
N LEU A 37 7.93 20.80 -24.75
CA LEU A 37 6.63 20.84 -25.43
C LEU A 37 6.39 19.53 -26.19
N VAL A 38 5.26 18.89 -25.91
CA VAL A 38 4.78 17.75 -26.69
C VAL A 38 3.63 18.23 -27.56
N VAL A 39 3.80 18.12 -28.88
CA VAL A 39 2.75 18.43 -29.86
C VAL A 39 2.08 17.13 -30.28
N ILE A 40 0.80 17.02 -29.98
CA ILE A 40 -0.02 15.85 -30.27
C ILE A 40 -0.84 16.13 -31.52
N PHE A 41 -0.65 15.30 -32.54
CA PHE A 41 -1.51 15.25 -33.71
C PHE A 41 -2.59 14.18 -33.52
N ALA A 42 -3.85 14.57 -33.71
CA ALA A 42 -5.02 13.72 -33.59
C ALA A 42 -5.07 12.61 -34.64
N ASN A 43 -5.72 11.51 -34.30
CA ASN A 43 -5.94 10.38 -35.21
C ASN A 43 -7.04 10.69 -36.24
N PHE A 44 -7.25 9.78 -37.20
CA PHE A 44 -8.22 9.95 -38.28
C PHE A 44 -9.67 9.70 -37.84
N SER A 45 -9.88 8.75 -36.92
CA SER A 45 -11.18 8.14 -36.61
C SER A 45 -12.06 8.93 -35.64
N ALA A 46 -11.51 9.95 -34.97
CA ALA A 46 -12.25 10.81 -34.04
C ALA A 46 -11.97 12.28 -34.33
N PRO A 47 -12.56 12.86 -35.41
CA PRO A 47 -12.38 14.28 -35.77
C PRO A 47 -12.88 15.26 -34.69
N GLU A 48 -13.71 14.77 -33.77
CA GLU A 48 -14.18 15.46 -32.55
C GLU A 48 -13.14 15.46 -31.41
N GLU A 49 -12.15 14.59 -31.46
CA GLU A 49 -11.17 14.40 -30.41
C GLU A 49 -9.80 14.99 -30.75
N TYR A 50 -9.00 15.22 -29.72
CA TYR A 50 -7.68 15.84 -29.83
C TYR A 50 -6.55 14.80 -29.93
N GLY A 51 -6.88 13.49 -29.98
CA GLY A 51 -5.94 12.37 -29.90
C GLY A 51 -5.25 12.30 -28.54
N TRP A 52 -5.13 11.10 -27.94
CA TRP A 52 -4.43 10.91 -26.65
C TRP A 52 -4.92 11.79 -25.49
N SER A 53 -6.10 12.39 -25.60
CA SER A 53 -6.68 13.31 -24.60
C SER A 53 -7.57 12.59 -23.56
N ASN A 54 -7.43 11.26 -23.44
CA ASN A 54 -8.20 10.40 -22.54
C ASN A 54 -7.58 10.28 -21.13
N GLY A 55 -6.66 11.19 -20.78
CA GLY A 55 -5.95 11.21 -19.49
C GLY A 55 -4.63 10.43 -19.47
N VAL A 56 -4.26 9.72 -20.54
CA VAL A 56 -2.97 9.01 -20.62
C VAL A 56 -1.76 9.94 -20.46
N LEU A 57 -1.91 11.21 -20.84
CA LEU A 57 -0.89 12.26 -20.72
C LEU A 57 -0.97 13.06 -19.41
N ASP A 58 -1.87 12.70 -18.48
CA ASP A 58 -2.09 13.48 -17.25
C ASP A 58 -0.85 13.50 -16.35
N ASN A 59 -0.06 12.44 -16.35
CA ASN A 59 1.15 12.32 -15.54
C ASN A 59 2.42 12.78 -16.27
N VAL A 60 2.33 13.12 -17.56
CA VAL A 60 3.46 13.64 -18.33
C VAL A 60 3.79 15.06 -17.86
N ARG A 61 5.04 15.32 -17.51
CA ARG A 61 5.46 16.58 -16.87
C ARG A 61 5.64 17.76 -17.83
N ALA A 62 5.60 17.54 -19.13
CA ALA A 62 5.81 18.56 -20.18
C ALA A 62 4.57 19.41 -20.46
N ASN A 63 4.75 20.54 -21.16
CA ASN A 63 3.65 21.26 -21.79
C ASN A 63 3.09 20.40 -22.92
N ILE A 64 1.77 20.42 -23.10
CA ILE A 64 1.12 19.65 -24.16
C ILE A 64 0.23 20.55 -25.00
N LEU A 65 0.50 20.54 -26.30
CA LEU A 65 -0.32 21.18 -27.31
C LEU A 65 -0.97 20.08 -28.14
N TRP A 66 -2.29 19.97 -28.09
CA TRP A 66 -3.03 19.12 -29.00
C TRP A 66 -3.54 19.97 -30.17
N VAL A 67 -3.22 19.56 -31.39
CA VAL A 67 -3.68 20.24 -32.61
C VAL A 67 -4.79 19.41 -33.24
N ARG A 68 -5.97 20.02 -33.40
CA ARG A 68 -7.10 19.36 -34.05
C ARG A 68 -7.01 19.57 -35.56
N ASP A 69 -7.21 18.50 -36.31
CA ASP A 69 -7.32 18.55 -37.78
C ASP A 69 -8.79 18.46 -38.15
N LEU A 70 -9.46 19.62 -38.11
CA LEU A 70 -10.84 19.75 -38.52
C LEU A 70 -11.02 21.09 -39.23
N PHE A 71 -10.97 21.05 -40.56
CA PHE A 71 -11.13 22.21 -41.43
C PHE A 71 -12.38 21.97 -42.27
N ASP A 72 -13.36 22.88 -42.13
CA ASP A 72 -14.70 22.74 -42.72
C ASP A 72 -15.34 21.36 -42.52
N GLY A 73 -15.18 20.81 -41.30
CA GLY A 73 -15.78 19.54 -40.89
C GLY A 73 -15.05 18.29 -41.37
N LYS A 74 -13.85 18.42 -41.97
CA LYS A 74 -13.09 17.27 -42.49
C LYS A 74 -11.61 17.30 -42.06
N ASN A 75 -11.00 16.11 -42.09
CA ASN A 75 -9.56 15.94 -41.91
C ASN A 75 -8.81 16.42 -43.15
N THR A 76 -7.59 16.90 -42.96
CA THR A 76 -6.67 17.39 -44.00
C THR A 76 -5.26 16.83 -43.88
N TYR A 77 -5.06 15.86 -42.96
CA TYR A 77 -3.74 15.36 -42.59
C TYR A 77 -2.79 16.46 -42.07
N TYR A 78 -3.34 17.62 -41.68
CA TYR A 78 -2.60 18.84 -41.36
C TYR A 78 -1.80 19.41 -42.54
N LEU A 79 -2.04 18.93 -43.77
CA LEU A 79 -1.26 19.30 -44.96
C LEU A 79 -1.98 20.36 -45.81
N CYS A 80 -3.15 20.02 -46.35
CA CYS A 80 -3.78 20.88 -47.35
C CYS A 80 -5.29 20.70 -47.46
N LYS A 81 -5.94 21.73 -47.99
CA LYS A 81 -7.34 21.71 -48.44
C LYS A 81 -7.36 22.17 -49.89
N GLY A 82 -7.91 21.37 -50.81
CA GLY A 82 -7.88 21.67 -52.24
C GLY A 82 -6.47 21.92 -52.79
N MET A 83 -5.46 21.16 -52.33
CA MET A 83 -4.03 21.34 -52.60
C MET A 83 -3.44 22.68 -52.14
N ASP A 84 -4.15 23.45 -51.33
CA ASP A 84 -3.61 24.64 -50.67
C ASP A 84 -2.85 24.27 -49.39
N PHE A 85 -1.52 24.37 -49.45
CA PHE A 85 -0.61 24.08 -48.35
C PHE A 85 -0.38 25.27 -47.39
N GLU A 86 -1.09 26.40 -47.55
CA GLU A 86 -1.15 27.43 -46.50
C GLU A 86 -1.80 26.89 -45.21
N LEU A 87 -2.57 25.79 -45.29
CA LEU A 87 -3.10 25.08 -44.14
C LEU A 87 -1.98 24.53 -43.26
N GLU A 88 -1.04 23.80 -43.85
CA GLU A 88 0.15 23.31 -43.15
C GLU A 88 0.95 24.46 -42.52
N ARG A 89 1.10 25.59 -43.23
CA ARG A 89 1.78 26.77 -42.70
C ARG A 89 1.05 27.36 -41.49
N SER A 90 -0.28 27.30 -41.48
CA SER A 90 -1.09 27.75 -40.34
C SER A 90 -0.87 26.83 -39.12
N VAL A 91 -0.77 25.51 -39.34
CA VAL A 91 -0.49 24.53 -38.28
C VAL A 91 0.90 24.75 -37.66
N VAL A 92 1.96 24.90 -38.48
CA VAL A 92 3.31 25.16 -37.94
C VAL A 92 3.41 26.54 -37.29
N THR A 93 2.65 27.53 -37.76
CA THR A 93 2.59 28.87 -37.14
C THR A 93 2.05 28.78 -35.72
N LEU A 94 0.95 28.06 -35.49
CA LEU A 94 0.45 27.78 -34.15
C LEU A 94 1.53 27.11 -33.28
N ILE A 95 2.14 26.02 -33.77
CA ILE A 95 3.16 25.27 -33.02
C ILE A 95 4.33 26.19 -32.63
N SER A 96 4.81 26.99 -33.59
CA SER A 96 5.93 27.91 -33.40
C SER A 96 5.58 29.03 -32.41
N ASN A 97 4.38 29.60 -32.50
CA ASN A 97 3.91 30.63 -31.59
C ASN A 97 3.81 30.12 -30.15
N VAL A 98 3.26 28.91 -29.95
CA VAL A 98 3.19 28.28 -28.63
C VAL A 98 4.59 27.97 -28.09
N MET A 99 5.46 27.37 -28.90
CA MET A 99 6.84 27.06 -28.53
C MET A 99 7.61 28.33 -28.12
N ASN A 100 7.53 29.39 -28.93
CA ASN A 100 8.20 30.67 -28.68
C ASN A 100 7.64 31.37 -27.44
N SER A 101 6.31 31.31 -27.22
CA SER A 101 5.67 31.87 -26.02
C SER A 101 6.10 31.16 -24.72
N LEU A 102 6.50 29.90 -24.80
CA LEU A 102 7.10 29.14 -23.70
C LEU A 102 8.62 29.35 -23.58
N GLY A 103 9.21 30.16 -24.48
CA GLY A 103 10.65 30.39 -24.60
C GLY A 103 11.45 29.14 -24.98
N LEU A 104 10.81 28.16 -25.62
CA LEU A 104 11.42 26.88 -26.01
C LEU A 104 12.03 26.96 -27.41
N THR A 105 12.89 26.00 -27.73
CA THR A 105 13.47 25.79 -29.05
C THR A 105 12.99 24.47 -29.65
N PRO A 106 13.19 24.22 -30.96
CA PRO A 106 12.85 22.92 -31.57
C PRO A 106 13.53 21.71 -30.91
N ASP A 107 14.68 21.91 -30.24
CA ASP A 107 15.37 20.87 -29.46
C ASP A 107 14.59 20.40 -28.23
N GLN A 108 13.67 21.22 -27.74
CA GLN A 108 12.84 20.97 -26.56
C GLN A 108 11.39 20.56 -26.94
N CYS A 109 11.22 20.05 -28.15
CA CYS A 109 9.93 19.68 -28.70
C CYS A 109 9.88 18.20 -29.09
N THR A 110 8.73 17.58 -28.85
CA THR A 110 8.40 16.23 -29.36
C THR A 110 7.16 16.31 -30.23
N MET A 111 7.29 15.96 -31.51
CA MET A 111 6.17 15.71 -32.40
C MET A 111 5.66 14.29 -32.17
N TRP A 112 4.37 14.14 -31.91
CA TRP A 112 3.80 12.88 -31.48
C TRP A 112 2.45 12.61 -32.15
N GLY A 113 2.27 11.40 -32.66
CA GLY A 113 0.96 10.97 -33.11
C GLY A 113 0.92 9.51 -33.54
N GLY A 114 -0.29 9.01 -33.73
CA GLY A 114 -0.55 7.67 -34.27
C GLY A 114 -1.39 7.73 -35.53
N SER A 115 -1.21 6.78 -36.45
CA SER A 115 -1.92 6.75 -37.74
C SER A 115 -1.69 8.07 -38.49
N LYS A 116 -2.75 8.77 -38.91
CA LYS A 116 -2.70 10.12 -39.49
C LYS A 116 -1.76 11.07 -38.71
N GLY A 117 -1.86 11.05 -37.38
CA GLY A 117 -1.03 11.89 -36.52
C GLY A 117 0.45 11.48 -36.51
N GLY A 118 0.75 10.20 -36.75
CA GLY A 118 2.12 9.71 -36.92
C GLY A 118 2.74 10.22 -38.22
N SER A 119 1.97 10.23 -39.31
CA SER A 119 2.38 10.86 -40.58
C SER A 119 2.65 12.34 -40.41
N ALA A 120 1.78 13.07 -39.70
CA ALA A 120 1.99 14.48 -39.38
C ALA A 120 3.22 14.69 -38.49
N ALA A 121 3.42 13.86 -37.47
CA ALA A 121 4.60 13.95 -36.61
C ALA A 121 5.91 13.80 -37.40
N LEU A 122 5.98 12.83 -38.31
CA LEU A 122 7.09 12.68 -39.25
C LEU A 122 7.23 13.92 -40.13
N TYR A 123 6.16 14.32 -40.79
CA TYR A 123 6.18 15.42 -41.74
C TYR A 123 6.66 16.74 -41.11
N PHE A 124 6.01 17.18 -40.04
CA PHE A 124 6.36 18.44 -39.37
C PHE A 124 7.73 18.36 -38.69
N GLY A 125 8.03 17.21 -38.06
CA GLY A 125 9.31 17.00 -37.40
C GLY A 125 10.49 17.07 -38.37
N LEU A 126 10.37 16.42 -39.52
CA LEU A 126 11.41 16.39 -40.54
C LEU A 126 11.52 17.73 -41.28
N LYS A 127 10.40 18.34 -41.69
CA LYS A 127 10.40 19.57 -42.49
C LYS A 127 10.82 20.80 -41.71
N TYR A 128 10.41 20.91 -40.44
CA TYR A 128 10.59 22.12 -39.63
C TYR A 128 11.64 21.98 -38.52
N GLY A 129 12.38 20.88 -38.47
CA GLY A 129 13.56 20.76 -37.61
C GLY A 129 13.25 20.47 -36.13
N PHE A 130 12.09 19.89 -35.80
CA PHE A 130 11.80 19.50 -34.41
C PHE A 130 12.60 18.26 -34.03
N ARG A 131 13.16 18.26 -32.81
CA ARG A 131 14.21 17.31 -32.44
C ARG A 131 13.72 15.89 -32.18
N ASN A 132 12.56 15.72 -31.56
CA ASN A 132 12.04 14.39 -31.23
C ASN A 132 10.79 14.12 -32.05
N ILE A 133 10.73 12.96 -32.69
CA ILE A 133 9.63 12.52 -33.55
C ILE A 133 9.21 11.13 -33.10
N VAL A 134 7.97 10.99 -32.65
CA VAL A 134 7.38 9.70 -32.28
C VAL A 134 6.15 9.45 -33.16
N ALA A 135 6.29 8.49 -34.07
CA ALA A 135 5.27 8.14 -35.04
C ALA A 135 4.82 6.69 -34.84
N VAL A 136 3.56 6.52 -34.44
CA VAL A 136 2.97 5.20 -34.18
C VAL A 136 2.12 4.81 -35.39
N VAL A 137 2.39 3.66 -36.00
CA VAL A 137 1.68 3.14 -37.19
C VAL A 137 1.38 4.19 -38.26
N PRO A 138 2.38 4.98 -38.72
CA PRO A 138 2.15 6.09 -39.65
C PRO A 138 1.78 5.62 -41.06
N GLN A 139 0.98 6.40 -41.78
CA GLN A 139 0.80 6.26 -43.23
C GLN A 139 1.87 7.08 -43.96
N PHE A 140 2.81 6.43 -44.65
CA PHE A 140 3.78 7.15 -45.48
C PHE A 140 3.19 7.59 -46.82
N ARG A 141 2.23 6.85 -47.39
CA ARG A 141 1.55 7.17 -48.65
C ARG A 141 0.19 7.81 -48.37
N VAL A 142 0.21 9.09 -47.97
CA VAL A 142 -1.01 9.81 -47.56
C VAL A 142 -2.02 9.90 -48.69
N GLY A 143 -1.60 10.24 -49.91
CA GLY A 143 -2.48 10.40 -51.07
C GLY A 143 -3.21 9.11 -51.43
N THR A 144 -2.48 8.00 -51.51
CA THR A 144 -3.02 6.66 -51.75
C THR A 144 -3.94 6.23 -50.61
N TYR A 145 -3.54 6.47 -49.35
CA TYR A 145 -4.35 6.07 -48.20
C TYR A 145 -5.71 6.79 -48.18
N VAL A 146 -5.74 8.10 -48.42
CA VAL A 146 -7.00 8.87 -48.37
C VAL A 146 -8.00 8.49 -49.47
N LEU A 147 -7.60 7.74 -50.51
CA LEU A 147 -8.55 7.17 -51.48
C LEU A 147 -9.52 6.18 -50.84
N LYS A 148 -9.13 5.54 -49.73
CA LYS A 148 -10.03 4.73 -48.89
C LYS A 148 -11.11 5.60 -48.20
N HIS A 149 -10.96 6.93 -48.23
CA HIS A 149 -11.87 7.93 -47.66
C HIS A 149 -12.23 9.04 -48.69
N PRO A 150 -13.11 8.77 -49.68
CA PRO A 150 -13.32 9.65 -50.84
C PRO A 150 -13.69 11.10 -50.49
N THR A 151 -14.45 11.30 -49.41
CA THR A 151 -14.87 12.65 -48.97
C THR A 151 -13.71 13.48 -48.41
N VAL A 152 -12.70 12.83 -47.84
CA VAL A 152 -11.46 13.44 -47.34
C VAL A 152 -10.49 13.64 -48.51
N ALA A 153 -10.36 12.65 -49.40
CA ALA A 153 -9.58 12.79 -50.64
C ALA A 153 -10.02 14.02 -51.46
N ALA A 154 -11.31 14.16 -51.75
CA ALA A 154 -11.84 15.32 -52.47
C ALA A 154 -11.67 16.63 -51.69
N HIS A 155 -11.68 16.59 -50.36
CA HIS A 155 -11.47 17.79 -49.55
C HIS A 155 -10.01 18.25 -49.55
N MET A 156 -9.07 17.31 -49.48
CA MET A 156 -7.64 17.58 -49.52
C MET A 156 -7.15 17.96 -50.92
N MET A 157 -7.61 17.26 -51.96
CA MET A 157 -7.09 17.42 -53.33
C MET A 157 -7.95 18.35 -54.21
N GLY A 158 -9.20 18.62 -53.83
CA GLY A 158 -10.17 19.22 -54.74
C GLY A 158 -10.52 18.20 -55.83
N GLU A 159 -9.82 18.29 -56.96
CA GLU A 159 -9.88 17.25 -58.00
C GLU A 159 -8.91 16.09 -57.65
N VAL A 160 -9.44 14.87 -57.61
CA VAL A 160 -8.63 13.68 -57.32
C VAL A 160 -7.94 13.21 -58.59
N THR A 161 -6.68 13.61 -58.77
CA THR A 161 -5.84 13.25 -59.92
C THR A 161 -4.64 12.42 -59.47
N GLU A 162 -4.04 11.65 -60.39
CA GLU A 162 -2.80 10.91 -60.07
C GLU A 162 -1.65 11.83 -59.64
N GLU A 163 -1.60 13.05 -60.17
CA GLU A 163 -0.61 14.04 -59.79
C GLU A 163 -0.79 14.46 -58.33
N ASN A 164 -2.01 14.81 -57.93
CA ASN A 164 -2.31 15.20 -56.55
C ASN A 164 -2.07 14.04 -55.57
N ILE A 165 -2.41 12.81 -55.96
CA ILE A 165 -2.09 11.60 -55.18
C ILE A 165 -0.58 11.48 -54.97
N ARG A 166 0.22 11.62 -56.04
CA ARG A 166 1.68 11.54 -55.96
C ARG A 166 2.29 12.63 -55.08
N VAL A 167 1.79 13.87 -55.17
CA VAL A 167 2.27 14.97 -54.31
C VAL A 167 2.06 14.65 -52.83
N LEU A 168 0.90 14.14 -52.47
CA LEU A 168 0.60 13.77 -51.08
C LEU A 168 1.34 12.51 -50.62
N ASP A 169 1.51 11.53 -51.50
CA ASP A 169 2.30 10.33 -51.21
C ASP A 169 3.78 10.63 -50.97
N GLU A 170 4.30 11.68 -51.60
CA GLU A 170 5.71 12.06 -51.49
C GLU A 170 5.98 12.99 -50.29
N ALA A 171 4.95 13.48 -49.61
CA ALA A 171 5.06 14.45 -48.53
C ALA A 171 6.02 14.00 -47.42
N VAL A 172 5.94 12.75 -46.96
CA VAL A 172 6.85 12.19 -45.95
C VAL A 172 8.07 11.50 -46.59
N PRO A 173 7.90 10.53 -47.52
CA PRO A 173 9.03 9.82 -48.12
C PRO A 173 10.04 10.74 -48.81
N GLY A 174 9.58 11.81 -49.45
CA GLY A 174 10.43 12.80 -50.12
C GLY A 174 11.34 13.54 -49.14
N LEU A 175 10.82 13.91 -47.96
CA LEU A 175 11.61 14.53 -46.90
C LEU A 175 12.70 13.58 -46.38
N VAL A 176 12.34 12.32 -46.14
CA VAL A 176 13.30 11.30 -45.64
C VAL A 176 14.38 11.05 -46.69
N ARG A 177 14.00 10.88 -47.96
CA ARG A 177 14.95 10.66 -49.07
C ARG A 177 15.87 11.85 -49.30
N ALA A 178 15.36 13.08 -49.11
CA ALA A 178 16.17 14.30 -49.15
C ALA A 178 17.11 14.46 -47.94
N GLY A 179 16.95 13.64 -46.89
CA GLY A 179 17.74 13.74 -45.66
C GLY A 179 17.37 14.95 -44.81
N ALA A 180 16.11 15.39 -44.84
CA ALA A 180 15.65 16.49 -43.99
C ALA A 180 15.80 16.14 -42.51
N ASN A 181 16.42 17.03 -41.73
CA ASN A 181 16.56 16.88 -40.27
C ASN A 181 17.19 15.54 -39.81
N ARG A 182 18.33 15.12 -40.41
CA ARG A 182 19.05 13.88 -40.06
C ARG A 182 19.45 13.74 -38.58
N GLY A 183 19.59 14.86 -37.87
CA GLY A 183 19.92 14.90 -36.44
C GLY A 183 18.73 14.66 -35.50
N ALA A 184 17.51 14.49 -36.05
CA ALA A 184 16.33 14.18 -35.26
C ALA A 184 16.42 12.80 -34.60
N ASN A 185 15.81 12.69 -33.43
CA ASN A 185 15.52 11.42 -32.77
C ASN A 185 14.18 10.92 -33.30
N VAL A 186 14.21 9.93 -34.18
CA VAL A 186 13.03 9.38 -34.85
C VAL A 186 12.70 8.02 -34.26
N TYR A 187 11.48 7.87 -33.75
CA TYR A 187 10.96 6.63 -33.20
C TYR A 187 9.71 6.23 -33.96
N VAL A 188 9.78 5.13 -34.70
CA VAL A 188 8.65 4.54 -35.40
C VAL A 188 8.23 3.27 -34.68
N LEU A 189 6.95 3.12 -34.40
CA LEU A 189 6.38 1.88 -33.84
C LEU A 189 5.36 1.29 -34.80
N SER A 190 5.47 0.01 -35.12
CA SER A 190 4.49 -0.71 -35.95
C SER A 190 4.38 -2.17 -35.51
N SER A 191 3.55 -2.96 -36.20
CA SER A 191 3.35 -4.39 -35.95
C SER A 191 3.25 -5.16 -37.26
N PRO A 192 3.69 -6.43 -37.35
CA PRO A 192 3.35 -7.32 -38.46
C PRO A 192 1.84 -7.56 -38.57
N LEU A 193 1.13 -7.45 -37.46
CA LEU A 193 -0.30 -7.72 -37.34
C LEU A 193 -1.15 -6.49 -37.67
N ASP A 194 -0.52 -5.36 -38.01
CA ASP A 194 -1.20 -4.21 -38.59
C ASP A 194 -1.39 -4.45 -40.09
N GLU A 195 -2.65 -4.47 -40.54
CA GLU A 195 -2.99 -4.68 -41.94
C GLU A 195 -2.40 -3.63 -42.89
N GLN A 196 -1.98 -2.48 -42.37
CA GLN A 196 -1.35 -1.40 -43.13
C GLN A 196 0.18 -1.49 -43.20
N TYR A 197 0.83 -2.28 -42.34
CA TYR A 197 2.29 -2.27 -42.18
C TYR A 197 3.07 -2.49 -43.48
N GLY A 198 2.72 -3.52 -44.24
CA GLY A 198 3.41 -3.89 -45.47
C GLY A 198 3.26 -2.85 -46.60
N GLU A 199 2.18 -2.06 -46.57
CA GLU A 199 1.94 -1.01 -47.57
C GLU A 199 2.53 0.34 -47.12
N GLN A 200 2.38 0.66 -45.84
CA GLN A 200 2.53 2.01 -45.31
C GLN A 200 3.82 2.24 -44.53
N VAL A 201 4.48 1.21 -44.00
CA VAL A 201 5.66 1.40 -43.13
C VAL A 201 6.87 0.64 -43.65
N GLU A 202 6.74 -0.67 -43.84
CA GLU A 202 7.86 -1.55 -44.21
C GLU A 202 8.68 -1.05 -45.41
N PRO A 203 8.07 -0.62 -46.53
CA PRO A 203 8.83 -0.20 -47.71
C PRO A 203 9.68 1.05 -47.50
N PHE A 204 9.38 1.84 -46.45
CA PHE A 204 9.99 3.14 -46.19
C PHE A 204 11.07 3.10 -45.10
N LEU A 205 11.13 2.02 -44.30
CA LEU A 205 12.16 1.86 -43.26
C LEU A 205 13.59 2.03 -43.79
N PRO A 206 13.97 1.48 -44.97
CA PRO A 206 15.33 1.65 -45.48
C PRO A 206 15.72 3.11 -45.78
N LEU A 207 14.75 4.01 -46.00
CA LEU A 207 15.04 5.42 -46.29
C LEU A 207 15.71 6.13 -45.09
N PHE A 208 15.54 5.61 -43.88
CA PHE A 208 16.10 6.20 -42.66
C PHE A 208 17.56 5.82 -42.39
N GLY A 209 18.22 5.04 -43.26
CA GLY A 209 19.59 4.57 -43.04
C GLY A 209 20.66 5.67 -42.83
N GLY A 210 20.36 6.93 -43.19
CA GLY A 210 21.23 8.09 -42.97
C GLY A 210 20.91 8.96 -41.76
N TYR A 211 19.93 8.58 -40.92
CA TYR A 211 19.54 9.34 -39.73
C TYR A 211 20.39 8.95 -38.52
N GLU A 212 20.83 9.94 -37.75
CA GLU A 212 21.75 9.73 -36.63
C GLU A 212 21.14 8.92 -35.48
N ASN A 213 19.83 9.06 -35.27
CA ASN A 213 19.08 8.34 -34.23
C ASN A 213 17.70 7.91 -34.74
N PHE A 214 17.68 6.99 -35.71
CA PHE A 214 16.47 6.28 -36.12
C PHE A 214 16.26 5.02 -35.29
N ASN A 215 15.02 4.82 -34.85
CA ASN A 215 14.62 3.72 -34.00
C ASN A 215 13.30 3.12 -34.50
N PHE A 216 13.23 1.81 -34.54
CA PHE A 216 12.05 1.07 -34.96
C PHE A 216 11.67 0.02 -33.92
N VAL A 217 10.43 0.11 -33.42
CA VAL A 217 9.84 -0.87 -32.51
C VAL A 217 8.85 -1.72 -33.30
N TYR A 218 9.15 -3.00 -33.43
CA TYR A 218 8.31 -3.99 -34.08
C TYR A 218 7.53 -4.78 -33.03
N SER A 219 6.22 -4.58 -32.97
CA SER A 219 5.39 -5.15 -31.91
C SER A 219 4.69 -6.42 -32.35
N GLU A 220 5.12 -7.56 -31.82
CA GLU A 220 4.63 -8.90 -32.20
C GLU A 220 3.62 -9.46 -31.18
N SER A 221 2.98 -8.59 -30.38
CA SER A 221 2.08 -9.04 -29.32
C SER A 221 0.91 -9.85 -29.90
N PRO A 222 0.61 -11.06 -29.36
CA PRO A 222 -0.49 -11.89 -29.84
C PRO A 222 -1.87 -11.27 -29.59
N PHE A 223 -1.94 -10.18 -28.81
CA PHE A 223 -3.17 -9.44 -28.54
C PHE A 223 -3.42 -8.31 -29.56
N ILE A 224 -2.53 -8.08 -30.51
CA ILE A 224 -2.77 -7.14 -31.60
C ILE A 224 -3.61 -7.83 -32.67
N THR A 225 -4.80 -7.28 -32.93
CA THR A 225 -5.77 -7.82 -33.89
C THR A 225 -6.02 -6.92 -35.09
N ASP A 226 -5.60 -5.66 -34.99
CA ASP A 226 -5.87 -4.61 -35.97
C ASP A 226 -4.95 -3.40 -35.73
N HIS A 227 -4.92 -2.48 -36.70
CA HIS A 227 -4.20 -1.21 -36.66
C HIS A 227 -4.38 -0.39 -35.36
N VAL A 228 -5.59 -0.29 -34.83
CA VAL A 228 -5.88 0.51 -33.62
C VAL A 228 -5.28 -0.14 -32.38
N THR A 229 -5.32 -1.47 -32.34
CA THR A 229 -4.87 -2.26 -31.19
C THR A 229 -3.35 -2.24 -31.04
N VAL A 230 -2.58 -2.05 -32.13
CA VAL A 230 -1.12 -1.80 -32.06
C VAL A 230 -0.79 -0.68 -31.10
N THR A 231 -1.45 0.47 -31.25
CA THR A 231 -1.21 1.65 -30.42
C THR A 231 -1.62 1.37 -28.97
N ARG A 232 -2.83 0.81 -28.76
CA ARG A 232 -3.35 0.52 -27.42
C ARG A 232 -2.45 -0.43 -26.64
N ARG A 233 -1.94 -1.48 -27.30
CA ARG A 233 -1.04 -2.45 -26.68
C ARG A 233 0.27 -1.81 -26.21
N ASN A 234 0.77 -0.85 -26.98
CA ASN A 234 2.08 -0.24 -26.77
C ASN A 234 2.07 1.04 -25.92
N VAL A 235 0.91 1.50 -25.43
CA VAL A 235 0.80 2.71 -24.59
C VAL A 235 1.83 2.74 -23.44
N PRO A 236 2.04 1.66 -22.65
CA PRO A 236 3.02 1.72 -21.55
C PRO A 236 4.45 2.01 -22.01
N ALA A 237 4.92 1.34 -23.07
CA ALA A 237 6.25 1.55 -23.62
C ALA A 237 6.39 2.96 -24.22
N LEU A 238 5.36 3.42 -24.93
CA LEU A 238 5.27 4.75 -25.50
C LEU A 238 5.33 5.84 -24.41
N MET A 239 4.63 5.67 -23.28
CA MET A 239 4.72 6.61 -22.16
C MET A 239 6.10 6.60 -21.49
N GLY A 240 6.75 5.43 -21.39
CA GLY A 240 8.14 5.34 -20.94
C GLY A 240 9.07 6.15 -21.83
N LEU A 241 8.99 5.95 -23.15
CA LEU A 241 9.76 6.72 -24.13
C LEU A 241 9.48 8.22 -24.03
N LEU A 242 8.20 8.63 -23.95
CA LEU A 242 7.84 10.05 -23.85
C LEU A 242 8.44 10.71 -22.61
N ASN A 243 8.39 10.05 -21.44
CA ASN A 243 8.98 10.60 -20.23
C ASN A 243 10.50 10.72 -20.32
N LEU A 244 11.19 9.77 -20.95
CA LEU A 244 12.62 9.89 -21.24
C LEU A 244 12.90 11.13 -22.10
N LEU A 245 12.16 11.30 -23.20
CA LEU A 245 12.34 12.45 -24.10
C LEU A 245 12.07 13.78 -23.42
N VAL A 246 11.03 13.86 -22.60
CA VAL A 246 10.68 15.04 -21.80
C VAL A 246 11.77 15.38 -20.78
N ASP A 247 12.49 14.38 -20.28
CA ASP A 247 13.63 14.54 -19.37
C ASP A 247 14.96 14.78 -20.12
N GLY A 248 14.91 14.98 -21.44
CA GLY A 248 16.10 15.20 -22.29
C GLY A 248 16.90 13.94 -22.57
N ILE A 249 16.37 12.76 -22.26
CA ILE A 249 16.99 11.46 -22.52
C ILE A 249 16.44 10.93 -23.85
N ALA A 250 17.27 10.96 -24.89
CA ALA A 250 16.94 10.43 -26.21
C ALA A 250 17.59 9.04 -26.41
N PRO A 251 16.88 7.93 -26.08
CA PRO A 251 17.45 6.61 -26.20
C PRO A 251 17.72 6.22 -27.66
N ARG A 252 18.82 5.51 -27.88
CA ARG A 252 19.16 4.88 -29.17
C ARG A 252 18.85 3.39 -29.07
N ILE A 253 17.57 3.04 -29.18
CA ILE A 253 17.11 1.65 -29.06
C ILE A 253 17.38 0.84 -30.34
N GLY A 254 17.52 1.48 -31.50
CA GLY A 254 17.74 0.81 -32.78
C GLY A 254 16.49 0.07 -33.27
N PHE A 255 16.69 -1.09 -33.89
CA PHE A 255 15.62 -1.98 -34.34
C PHE A 255 15.38 -3.03 -33.27
N VAL A 256 14.21 -2.99 -32.64
CA VAL A 256 13.86 -3.90 -31.54
C VAL A 256 12.50 -4.51 -31.74
N THR A 257 12.32 -5.71 -31.21
CA THR A 257 11.03 -6.40 -31.16
C THR A 257 10.48 -6.39 -29.74
N ASN A 258 9.16 -6.23 -29.59
CA ASN A 258 8.47 -6.41 -28.32
C ASN A 258 7.20 -7.28 -28.50
N GLY A 259 6.46 -7.51 -27.42
CA GLY A 259 5.22 -8.28 -27.48
C GLY A 259 5.42 -9.78 -27.30
N HIS A 260 6.39 -10.20 -26.50
CA HIS A 260 6.66 -11.60 -26.19
C HIS A 260 5.71 -12.17 -25.13
N GLU A 261 4.45 -11.74 -25.09
CA GLU A 261 3.49 -12.26 -24.12
C GLU A 261 3.16 -13.72 -24.40
N GLN A 262 3.05 -14.51 -23.34
CA GLN A 262 2.65 -15.91 -23.38
C GLN A 262 1.33 -16.06 -22.63
N PRO A 263 0.17 -15.81 -23.27
CA PRO A 263 -1.15 -15.87 -22.62
C PRO A 263 -1.42 -17.22 -21.96
N ASP A 264 -0.91 -18.29 -22.58
CA ASP A 264 -1.11 -19.68 -22.16
C ASP A 264 0.07 -20.24 -21.34
N ALA A 265 0.96 -19.37 -20.83
CA ALA A 265 2.04 -19.79 -19.95
C ALA A 265 1.48 -20.51 -18.72
N ASP A 266 2.06 -21.67 -18.40
CA ASP A 266 1.67 -22.45 -17.24
C ASP A 266 1.97 -21.68 -15.94
N LYS A 267 0.91 -21.42 -15.16
CA LYS A 267 0.99 -20.73 -13.86
C LYS A 267 1.03 -21.69 -12.68
N SER A 268 0.90 -23.01 -12.91
CA SER A 268 0.80 -24.01 -11.85
C SER A 268 1.98 -23.96 -10.86
N GLY A 269 3.19 -23.71 -11.35
CA GLY A 269 4.39 -23.60 -10.52
C GLY A 269 4.37 -22.39 -9.58
N ILE A 270 4.01 -21.20 -10.08
CA ILE A 270 3.89 -20.00 -9.24
C ILE A 270 2.68 -20.09 -8.32
N ASP A 271 1.57 -20.68 -8.76
CA ASP A 271 0.38 -20.87 -7.94
C ASP A 271 0.67 -21.85 -6.78
N ALA A 272 1.38 -22.94 -7.04
CA ALA A 272 1.82 -23.88 -6.01
C ALA A 272 2.78 -23.22 -5.02
N TYR A 273 3.76 -22.45 -5.51
CA TYR A 273 4.67 -21.68 -4.67
C TYR A 273 3.91 -20.68 -3.78
N LEU A 274 3.08 -19.82 -4.38
CA LEU A 274 2.31 -18.82 -3.65
C LEU A 274 1.33 -19.48 -2.68
N LYS A 275 0.71 -20.61 -3.02
CA LYS A 275 -0.13 -21.37 -2.08
C LYS A 275 0.68 -21.90 -0.89
N ALA A 276 1.92 -22.34 -1.11
CA ALA A 276 2.79 -22.85 -0.05
C ALA A 276 3.39 -21.74 0.82
N THR A 277 3.65 -20.55 0.26
CA THR A 277 4.42 -19.49 0.93
C THR A 277 3.60 -18.26 1.30
N SER A 278 2.47 -17.99 0.65
CA SER A 278 1.59 -16.85 0.95
C SER A 278 0.68 -17.20 2.14
N LEU A 279 1.32 -17.41 3.27
CA LEU A 279 0.66 -17.60 4.55
C LEU A 279 0.14 -16.24 5.03
N VAL A 280 -1.05 -15.83 4.58
CA VAL A 280 -1.95 -15.12 5.50
C VAL A 280 -2.49 -16.21 6.43
N ARG A 281 -1.67 -16.65 7.40
CA ARG A 281 -2.19 -17.48 8.48
C ARG A 281 -3.22 -16.63 9.20
N GLU A 282 -4.40 -17.21 9.43
CA GLU A 282 -5.38 -16.62 10.33
C GLU A 282 -4.64 -16.25 11.61
N THR A 283 -4.73 -14.97 11.99
CA THR A 283 -4.12 -14.44 13.19
C THR A 283 -4.51 -15.37 14.35
N PHE A 284 -3.53 -16.03 14.96
CA PHE A 284 -3.78 -16.77 16.20
C PHE A 284 -4.33 -15.81 17.25
N SER A 285 -5.06 -16.35 18.23
CA SER A 285 -5.89 -15.56 19.14
C SER A 285 -5.12 -14.37 19.73
N PRO A 286 -5.72 -13.16 19.74
CA PRO A 286 -5.08 -12.00 20.33
C PRO A 286 -4.78 -12.24 21.81
N PRO A 287 -3.73 -11.60 22.36
CA PRO A 287 -3.41 -11.74 23.78
C PRO A 287 -4.57 -11.22 24.65
N VAL A 288 -4.98 -12.01 25.62
CA VAL A 288 -5.98 -11.66 26.64
C VAL A 288 -5.25 -11.09 27.85
N VAL A 289 -5.73 -9.98 28.40
CA VAL A 289 -5.23 -9.42 29.67
C VAL A 289 -6.22 -9.73 30.77
N LEU A 290 -5.72 -10.36 31.84
CA LEU A 290 -6.48 -10.71 33.03
C LEU A 290 -6.32 -9.65 34.12
N THR A 291 -5.14 -9.04 34.23
CA THR A 291 -4.88 -7.93 35.15
C THR A 291 -3.99 -6.88 34.48
N PRO A 292 -4.27 -5.58 34.66
CA PRO A 292 -5.50 -5.01 35.21
C PRO A 292 -6.72 -5.26 34.31
N SER A 293 -7.92 -5.25 34.90
CA SER A 293 -9.17 -5.33 34.14
C SER A 293 -9.37 -4.06 33.28
N PRO A 294 -10.10 -4.14 32.15
CA PRO A 294 -10.36 -2.97 31.33
C PRO A 294 -11.06 -1.84 32.12
N GLY A 295 -10.40 -0.68 32.22
CA GLY A 295 -10.91 0.50 32.93
C GLY A 295 -10.60 0.54 34.44
N GLU A 296 -9.80 -0.41 34.95
CA GLU A 296 -9.48 -0.49 36.38
C GLU A 296 -8.58 0.69 36.83
N ALA A 297 -8.91 1.26 37.99
CA ALA A 297 -8.04 2.18 38.71
C ALA A 297 -7.04 1.36 39.54
N VAL A 298 -5.79 1.31 39.10
CA VAL A 298 -4.76 0.49 39.74
C VAL A 298 -4.30 1.14 41.06
N PRO A 299 -4.02 0.36 42.11
CA PRO A 299 -3.74 0.91 43.44
C PRO A 299 -2.38 1.59 43.56
N THR A 300 -1.43 1.28 42.66
CA THR A 300 -0.07 1.81 42.68
C THR A 300 0.42 2.15 41.27
N ALA A 301 1.52 2.91 41.19
CA ALA A 301 2.21 3.21 39.94
C ALA A 301 3.02 2.02 39.38
N GLU A 302 3.12 0.91 40.12
CA GLU A 302 3.75 -0.35 39.71
C GLU A 302 2.68 -1.33 39.24
N VAL A 303 2.27 -1.20 37.97
CA VAL A 303 1.23 -2.05 37.39
C VAL A 303 1.84 -3.33 36.86
N ARG A 304 1.42 -4.47 37.44
CA ARG A 304 1.71 -5.80 36.92
C ARG A 304 0.63 -6.20 35.93
N PHE A 305 1.03 -6.43 34.68
CA PHE A 305 0.17 -6.99 33.66
C PHE A 305 0.31 -8.51 33.65
N SER A 306 -0.80 -9.23 33.56
CA SER A 306 -0.78 -10.67 33.30
C SER A 306 -1.94 -11.11 32.43
N GLY A 307 -1.76 -12.23 31.76
CA GLY A 307 -2.72 -12.69 30.76
C GLY A 307 -2.33 -13.99 30.08
N SER A 308 -3.03 -14.30 28.98
CA SER A 308 -2.77 -15.46 28.14
C SER A 308 -2.64 -15.08 26.66
N ALA A 309 -1.79 -15.80 25.93
CA ALA A 309 -1.52 -15.63 24.51
C ALA A 309 -1.11 -16.98 23.90
N GLN A 310 -2.09 -17.82 23.59
CA GLN A 310 -1.85 -19.16 23.06
C GLN A 310 -1.17 -19.11 21.68
N GLY A 311 -0.11 -19.90 21.50
CA GLY A 311 0.67 -19.94 20.25
C GLY A 311 1.71 -18.82 20.08
N ALA A 312 1.82 -17.90 21.03
CA ALA A 312 2.81 -16.82 21.02
C ALA A 312 4.14 -17.25 21.67
N VAL A 313 5.26 -16.69 21.21
CA VAL A 313 6.56 -16.73 21.91
C VAL A 313 6.87 -15.42 22.64
N ARG A 314 6.29 -14.31 22.19
CA ARG A 314 6.45 -12.98 22.81
C ARG A 314 5.26 -12.08 22.52
N LEU A 315 5.10 -11.03 23.31
CA LEU A 315 4.17 -9.94 23.04
C LEU A 315 4.93 -8.67 22.65
N SER A 316 4.24 -7.68 22.08
CA SER A 316 4.79 -6.34 21.83
C SER A 316 3.81 -5.30 22.34
N PHE A 317 4.25 -4.48 23.29
CA PHE A 317 3.43 -3.48 23.98
C PHE A 317 3.75 -2.08 23.47
N TRP A 318 2.70 -1.28 23.30
CA TRP A 318 2.75 0.06 22.71
C TRP A 318 1.82 1.01 23.46
N GLU A 319 2.30 2.20 23.77
CA GLU A 319 1.54 3.26 24.42
C GLU A 319 1.62 4.51 23.55
N ASN A 320 0.49 5.10 23.17
CA ASN A 320 0.43 6.31 22.33
C ASN A 320 1.29 6.26 21.04
N GLY A 321 1.50 5.05 20.50
CA GLY A 321 2.32 4.82 19.30
C GLY A 321 3.81 4.62 19.56
N ALA A 322 4.29 4.70 20.81
CA ALA A 322 5.66 4.38 21.20
C ALA A 322 5.77 2.94 21.72
N TYR A 323 6.88 2.27 21.39
CA TYR A 323 7.17 0.93 21.89
C TYR A 323 7.50 0.98 23.39
N VAL A 324 6.87 0.08 24.15
CA VAL A 324 7.02 0.00 25.61
C VAL A 324 7.88 -1.20 26.01
N ALA A 325 7.52 -2.41 25.56
CA ALA A 325 8.20 -3.64 25.95
C ALA A 325 7.87 -4.83 25.02
N SER A 326 8.63 -5.92 25.13
CA SER A 326 8.32 -7.21 24.48
C SER A 326 8.50 -8.38 25.46
N PRO A 327 7.52 -8.65 26.33
CA PRO A 327 7.62 -9.75 27.28
C PRO A 327 7.55 -11.10 26.57
N LYS A 328 8.24 -12.10 27.10
CA LYS A 328 8.17 -13.48 26.63
C LYS A 328 6.87 -14.14 27.12
N VAL A 329 6.33 -15.03 26.31
CA VAL A 329 5.17 -15.87 26.66
C VAL A 329 5.70 -17.25 27.03
N ALA A 330 5.19 -17.82 28.12
CA ALA A 330 5.55 -19.15 28.58
C ALA A 330 4.95 -20.24 27.65
N PRO A 331 5.49 -21.48 27.66
CA PRO A 331 5.02 -22.56 26.78
C PRO A 331 3.52 -22.92 26.94
N ASP A 332 2.93 -22.62 28.10
CA ASP A 332 1.50 -22.80 28.39
C ASP A 332 0.62 -21.64 27.88
N GLY A 333 1.21 -20.63 27.25
CA GLY A 333 0.56 -19.42 26.78
C GLY A 333 0.41 -18.33 27.85
N GLY A 334 0.85 -18.57 29.09
CA GLY A 334 0.80 -17.57 30.16
C GLY A 334 1.87 -16.49 29.99
N TRP A 335 1.56 -15.26 30.42
CA TRP A 335 2.56 -14.20 30.46
C TRP A 335 2.32 -13.24 31.63
N SER A 336 3.41 -12.66 32.12
CA SER A 336 3.37 -11.61 33.13
C SER A 336 4.47 -10.60 32.86
N TRP A 337 4.15 -9.32 33.00
CA TRP A 337 5.09 -8.22 32.78
C TRP A 337 4.80 -7.09 33.75
N THR A 338 5.86 -6.59 34.39
CA THR A 338 5.83 -5.35 35.16
C THR A 338 6.76 -4.37 34.47
N ARG A 339 6.34 -3.11 34.34
CA ARG A 339 7.18 -2.06 33.74
C ARG A 339 8.32 -1.71 34.69
N ASP A 340 9.55 -1.62 34.17
CA ASP A 340 10.73 -1.23 34.96
C ASP A 340 10.67 0.23 35.47
N ARG A 341 9.79 1.04 34.87
CA ARG A 341 9.54 2.43 35.25
C ARG A 341 8.09 2.58 35.70
N ALA A 342 7.90 3.23 36.85
CA ALA A 342 6.59 3.58 37.37
C ALA A 342 5.77 4.38 36.34
N TRP A 343 4.48 4.06 36.25
CA TRP A 343 3.54 4.78 35.40
C TRP A 343 3.26 6.17 35.98
N THR A 344 3.06 7.16 35.12
CA THR A 344 2.68 8.51 35.57
C THR A 344 1.23 8.51 36.05
N PRO A 345 0.83 9.45 36.92
CA PRO A 345 -0.59 9.63 37.24
C PRO A 345 -1.43 9.98 36.01
N GLY A 346 -2.60 9.36 35.87
CA GLY A 346 -3.54 9.62 34.77
C GLY A 346 -4.04 8.37 34.06
N GLU A 347 -4.80 8.57 32.99
CA GLU A 347 -5.31 7.49 32.12
C GLU A 347 -4.24 7.03 31.13
N HIS A 348 -4.08 5.71 31.03
CA HIS A 348 -3.12 5.07 30.14
C HIS A 348 -3.84 4.10 29.19
N THR A 349 -3.47 4.13 27.91
CA THR A 349 -3.97 3.19 26.89
C THR A 349 -2.83 2.36 26.33
N LEU A 350 -2.80 1.08 26.71
CA LEU A 350 -1.81 0.12 26.26
C LEU A 350 -2.38 -0.73 25.13
N ARG A 351 -1.69 -0.74 23.98
CA ARG A 351 -1.98 -1.62 22.85
C ARG A 351 -0.94 -2.72 22.78
N MET A 352 -1.37 -3.94 22.50
CA MET A 352 -0.46 -5.07 22.37
C MET A 352 -0.88 -6.04 21.27
N PHE A 353 0.10 -6.77 20.74
CA PHE A 353 -0.14 -7.93 19.89
C PHE A 353 0.87 -9.03 20.24
N ALA A 354 0.52 -10.26 19.95
CA ALA A 354 1.35 -11.42 20.15
C ALA A 354 2.14 -11.76 18.89
N VAL A 355 3.31 -12.38 19.06
CA VAL A 355 4.17 -12.86 17.97
C VAL A 355 4.49 -14.33 18.20
N ASP A 356 4.28 -15.16 17.18
CA ASP A 356 4.61 -16.58 17.22
C ASP A 356 6.08 -16.87 16.87
N ALA A 357 6.50 -18.13 16.93
CA ALA A 357 7.89 -18.54 16.65
C ALA A 357 8.33 -18.28 15.20
N ALA A 358 7.38 -18.14 14.27
CA ALA A 358 7.65 -17.87 12.86
C ALA A 358 7.58 -16.36 12.53
N GLY A 359 7.31 -15.51 13.53
CA GLY A 359 7.27 -14.06 13.38
C GLY A 359 5.91 -13.51 12.93
N TYR A 360 4.85 -14.31 12.91
CA TYR A 360 3.50 -13.84 12.59
C TYR A 360 2.90 -13.07 13.78
N HIS A 361 2.07 -12.06 13.48
CA HIS A 361 1.45 -11.21 14.50
C HIS A 361 -0.04 -11.53 14.67
N SER A 362 -0.53 -11.51 15.90
CA SER A 362 -1.97 -11.58 16.20
C SER A 362 -2.68 -10.26 15.89
N ALA A 363 -4.02 -10.26 15.97
CA ALA A 363 -4.78 -9.03 16.14
C ALA A 363 -4.34 -8.26 17.41
N ARG A 364 -4.60 -6.95 17.43
CA ARG A 364 -4.21 -6.08 18.55
C ARG A 364 -5.28 -6.09 19.65
N THR A 365 -4.84 -6.16 20.90
CA THR A 365 -5.66 -5.94 22.10
C THR A 365 -5.35 -4.55 22.68
N GLU A 366 -6.38 -3.81 23.10
CA GLU A 366 -6.25 -2.51 23.77
C GLU A 366 -6.78 -2.62 25.20
N ILE A 367 -6.00 -2.13 26.18
CA ILE A 367 -6.39 -2.02 27.59
C ILE A 367 -6.23 -0.58 28.04
N ARG A 368 -7.22 -0.12 28.79
CA ARG A 368 -7.21 1.19 29.46
C ARG A 368 -7.16 0.97 30.96
N PHE A 369 -6.36 1.76 31.66
CA PHE A 369 -6.26 1.74 33.13
C PHE A 369 -5.85 3.12 33.64
N THR A 370 -6.16 3.41 34.90
CA THR A 370 -5.92 4.74 35.51
C THR A 370 -5.00 4.62 36.71
N VAL A 371 -3.92 5.39 36.71
CA VAL A 371 -2.93 5.43 37.80
C VAL A 371 -3.21 6.64 38.69
N PRO A 372 -3.39 6.47 40.01
CA PRO A 372 -3.66 7.57 40.93
C PRO A 372 -2.43 8.48 41.12
N PRO A 373 -2.61 9.78 41.41
CA PRO A 373 -1.51 10.67 41.74
C PRO A 373 -0.77 10.20 42.99
N GLN A 374 0.55 10.02 42.88
CA GLN A 374 1.41 9.74 44.04
C GLN A 374 1.34 10.92 45.02
N GLY A 375 0.87 10.68 46.24
CA GLY A 375 0.88 11.66 47.32
C GLY A 375 -0.46 11.96 48.00
N THR A 376 -1.56 11.27 47.68
CA THR A 376 -2.77 11.34 48.51
C THR A 376 -2.86 10.10 49.42
N PRO A 377 -2.72 10.24 50.75
CA PRO A 377 -3.25 9.26 51.69
C PRO A 377 -4.72 9.05 51.32
N VAL A 378 -5.21 7.81 51.32
CA VAL A 378 -6.65 7.56 51.20
C VAL A 378 -7.31 8.35 52.33
N ALA A 379 -7.97 9.44 51.96
CA ALA A 379 -8.66 10.29 52.90
C ALA A 379 -9.69 9.43 53.63
N ALA A 380 -9.58 9.40 54.96
CA ALA A 380 -10.63 8.90 55.83
C ALA A 380 -11.97 9.47 55.37
N ALA A 381 -12.93 8.59 55.08
CA ALA A 381 -14.28 8.99 54.71
C ALA A 381 -14.89 9.88 55.82
N PRO A 382 -15.79 10.82 55.48
CA PRO A 382 -16.24 11.86 56.40
C PRO A 382 -17.04 11.27 57.55
N ARG A 383 -16.82 11.81 58.75
CA ARG A 383 -17.61 11.54 59.96
C ARG A 383 -19.10 11.85 59.66
N PRO A 384 -20.06 10.93 59.89
CA PRO A 384 -21.48 11.25 59.77
C PRO A 384 -21.94 12.12 60.96
N PRO A 385 -23.04 12.88 60.81
CA PRO A 385 -23.63 13.65 61.90
C PRO A 385 -24.30 12.72 62.93
N GLU A 386 -24.36 13.20 64.18
CA GLU A 386 -24.99 12.53 65.31
C GLU A 386 -26.44 12.09 65.02
N GLY A 387 -26.75 10.84 65.37
CA GLY A 387 -28.13 10.39 65.51
C GLY A 387 -28.40 9.00 64.96
N ILE A 388 -28.63 8.06 65.89
CA ILE A 388 -29.23 6.73 65.73
C ILE A 388 -28.25 5.59 65.39
N GLN A 389 -27.80 4.89 66.44
CA GLN A 389 -27.25 3.52 66.35
C GLN A 389 -28.37 2.51 66.04
N PRO A 390 -28.09 1.52 65.18
CA PRO A 390 -28.61 0.19 65.38
C PRO A 390 -27.48 -0.86 65.49
N ALA A 391 -27.57 -1.65 66.57
CA ALA A 391 -27.01 -2.98 66.82
C ALA A 391 -25.64 -3.38 66.24
N MET A 392 -24.68 -3.52 67.15
CA MET A 392 -23.44 -4.29 67.00
C MET A 392 -23.72 -5.72 66.49
N SER A 393 -23.33 -6.04 65.26
CA SER A 393 -22.96 -7.41 64.88
C SER A 393 -21.50 -7.64 65.31
N GLY A 394 -21.26 -8.68 66.11
CA GLY A 394 -19.91 -9.04 66.55
C GLY A 394 -18.97 -9.43 65.39
N PRO A 395 -17.65 -9.58 65.66
CA PRO A 395 -16.66 -9.91 64.63
C PRO A 395 -17.04 -11.18 63.86
N PRO A 396 -16.64 -11.31 62.58
CA PRO A 396 -16.95 -12.47 61.76
C PRO A 396 -16.38 -13.76 62.40
N ALA A 397 -17.00 -14.90 62.11
CA ALA A 397 -16.48 -16.19 62.55
C ALA A 397 -15.09 -16.46 61.93
N GLY A 398 -14.25 -17.25 62.62
CA GLY A 398 -12.94 -17.65 62.10
C GLY A 398 -13.05 -18.41 60.77
N PRO A 399 -12.11 -18.23 59.82
CA PRO A 399 -12.12 -18.98 58.56
C PRO A 399 -11.92 -20.48 58.84
N THR A 400 -12.72 -21.32 58.19
CA THR A 400 -12.54 -22.78 58.20
C THR A 400 -11.65 -23.17 57.02
N VAL A 401 -10.57 -23.90 57.26
CA VAL A 401 -9.69 -24.39 56.20
C VAL A 401 -10.09 -25.81 55.84
N SER A 402 -10.48 -26.01 54.58
CA SER A 402 -10.88 -27.32 54.04
C SER A 402 -9.74 -28.02 53.31
N TYR A 403 -8.73 -27.27 52.86
CA TYR A 403 -7.53 -27.80 52.24
C TYR A 403 -6.33 -26.88 52.49
N PRO A 404 -5.13 -27.40 52.80
CA PRO A 404 -4.87 -28.76 53.24
C PRO A 404 -5.56 -29.06 54.58
N ALA A 405 -5.97 -30.31 54.79
CA ALA A 405 -6.39 -30.79 56.11
C ALA A 405 -5.20 -30.70 57.10
N PRO A 406 -5.46 -30.62 58.42
CA PRO A 406 -4.38 -30.53 59.42
C PRO A 406 -3.34 -31.64 59.22
N ASP A 407 -2.08 -31.24 59.08
CA ASP A 407 -0.91 -32.10 58.86
C ASP A 407 -0.93 -32.93 57.57
N GLN A 408 -1.76 -32.55 56.59
CA GLN A 408 -1.82 -33.22 55.30
C GLN A 408 -0.50 -33.10 54.53
N ARG A 409 -0.06 -34.22 53.94
CA ARG A 409 1.10 -34.28 53.05
C ARG A 409 0.70 -33.88 51.64
N VAL A 410 1.22 -32.76 51.16
CA VAL A 410 0.90 -32.20 49.82
C VAL A 410 2.02 -32.56 48.83
N PRO A 411 1.70 -33.16 47.66
CA PRO A 411 2.70 -33.50 46.66
C PRO A 411 3.12 -32.27 45.85
N GLY A 412 4.41 -31.93 45.90
CA GLY A 412 4.99 -30.84 45.11
C GLY A 412 5.06 -29.49 45.84
N PRO A 413 5.81 -28.52 45.29
CA PRO A 413 6.14 -27.27 45.97
C PRO A 413 5.03 -26.20 45.94
N GLY A 414 3.97 -26.41 45.16
CA GLY A 414 2.81 -25.49 45.10
C GLY A 414 1.74 -25.93 46.09
N VAL A 415 1.57 -25.16 47.16
CA VAL A 415 0.52 -25.41 48.16
C VAL A 415 -0.52 -24.31 48.09
N GLY A 416 -1.70 -24.67 47.59
CA GLY A 416 -2.90 -23.84 47.73
C GLY A 416 -3.59 -24.13 49.05
N VAL A 417 -4.08 -23.09 49.72
CA VAL A 417 -4.93 -23.18 50.90
C VAL A 417 -6.33 -22.74 50.50
N ALA A 418 -7.34 -23.55 50.76
CA ALA A 418 -8.73 -23.26 50.45
C ALA A 418 -9.61 -23.47 51.68
N GLY A 419 -10.73 -22.74 51.74
CA GLY A 419 -11.61 -22.78 52.87
C GLY A 419 -12.91 -22.01 52.71
N TYR A 420 -13.59 -21.81 53.83
CA TYR A 420 -14.90 -21.22 53.94
C TYR A 420 -14.93 -20.15 55.04
N ALA A 421 -15.39 -18.94 54.70
CA ALA A 421 -15.49 -17.80 55.62
C ALA A 421 -16.73 -16.95 55.29
N PRO A 422 -17.94 -17.42 55.62
CA PRO A 422 -19.19 -16.74 55.24
C PRO A 422 -19.30 -15.40 55.99
N GLY A 423 -19.60 -14.33 55.25
CA GLY A 423 -19.72 -12.98 55.79
C GLY A 423 -18.40 -12.20 55.90
N ALA A 424 -17.27 -12.79 55.52
CA ALA A 424 -16.00 -12.09 55.40
C ALA A 424 -15.83 -11.49 53.99
N GLY A 425 -15.12 -10.36 53.88
CA GLY A 425 -14.75 -9.78 52.59
C GLY A 425 -13.44 -10.38 52.04
N HIS A 426 -12.48 -10.68 52.92
CA HIS A 426 -11.22 -11.32 52.56
C HIS A 426 -10.63 -12.11 53.73
N VAL A 427 -9.73 -13.05 53.43
CA VAL A 427 -8.94 -13.80 54.40
C VAL A 427 -7.48 -13.40 54.26
N VAL A 428 -6.85 -13.04 55.39
CA VAL A 428 -5.44 -12.64 55.47
C VAL A 428 -4.61 -13.79 56.03
N PHE A 429 -3.50 -14.11 55.36
CA PHE A 429 -2.52 -15.11 55.77
C PHE A 429 -1.31 -14.42 56.40
N VAL A 430 -0.82 -14.98 57.49
CA VAL A 430 0.36 -14.48 58.21
C VAL A 430 1.28 -15.65 58.59
N ALA A 431 2.58 -15.39 58.57
CA ALA A 431 3.60 -16.34 59.02
C ALA A 431 3.60 -16.45 60.55
N GLU A 432 4.15 -17.54 61.06
CA GLU A 432 4.46 -17.69 62.48
C GLU A 432 5.43 -16.56 62.90
N GLY A 433 4.96 -15.63 63.74
CA GLY A 433 5.66 -14.37 64.06
C GLY A 433 4.99 -13.09 63.54
N GLY A 434 3.84 -13.19 62.84
CA GLY A 434 2.95 -12.06 62.56
C GLY A 434 3.22 -11.28 61.27
N THR A 435 4.14 -11.75 60.42
CA THR A 435 4.40 -11.14 59.11
C THR A 435 3.30 -11.50 58.10
N SER A 436 2.74 -10.51 57.41
CA SER A 436 1.70 -10.76 56.39
C SER A 436 2.27 -11.49 55.17
N LEU A 437 1.63 -12.61 54.80
CA LEU A 437 1.97 -13.45 53.66
C LEU A 437 1.10 -13.16 52.43
N GLY A 438 -0.06 -12.52 52.63
CA GLY A 438 -0.98 -12.16 51.57
C GLY A 438 -2.44 -12.17 52.03
N ALA A 439 -3.33 -11.73 51.16
CA ALA A 439 -4.77 -11.79 51.38
C ALA A 439 -5.48 -12.30 50.13
N VAL A 440 -6.59 -13.01 50.32
CA VAL A 440 -7.44 -13.51 49.25
C VAL A 440 -8.87 -13.00 49.47
N PRO A 441 -9.57 -12.50 48.42
CA PRO A 441 -10.97 -12.16 48.55
C PRO A 441 -11.82 -13.42 48.81
N VAL A 442 -12.88 -13.27 49.59
CA VAL A 442 -13.89 -14.32 49.77
C VAL A 442 -14.97 -14.11 48.72
N ALA A 443 -15.33 -15.18 48.01
CA ALA A 443 -16.40 -15.17 47.02
C ALA A 443 -17.78 -15.00 47.71
N PRO A 444 -18.81 -14.55 46.97
CA PRO A 444 -20.15 -14.33 47.53
C PRO A 444 -20.78 -15.56 48.20
N ASP A 445 -20.37 -16.77 47.82
CA ASP A 445 -20.82 -18.02 48.42
C ASP A 445 -20.10 -18.37 49.74
N GLY A 446 -19.07 -17.61 50.11
CA GLY A 446 -18.23 -17.80 51.30
C GLY A 446 -16.93 -18.57 51.04
N SER A 447 -16.67 -19.01 49.81
CA SER A 447 -15.47 -19.77 49.45
C SER A 447 -14.26 -18.87 49.18
N TRP A 448 -13.06 -19.37 49.46
CA TRP A 448 -11.80 -18.69 49.12
C TRP A 448 -10.70 -19.71 48.81
N SER A 449 -9.73 -19.30 47.98
CA SER A 449 -8.58 -20.12 47.61
C SER A 449 -7.35 -19.25 47.42
N TRP A 450 -6.35 -19.44 48.27
CA TRP A 450 -5.10 -18.70 48.28
C TRP A 450 -3.96 -19.60 47.80
N ASP A 451 -3.21 -19.13 46.82
CA ASP A 451 -1.90 -19.67 46.48
C ASP A 451 -0.85 -18.66 46.92
N ALA A 452 0.14 -19.12 47.67
CA ALA A 452 1.26 -18.31 48.10
C ALA A 452 2.01 -17.68 46.90
N GLY A 453 1.98 -18.33 45.74
CA GLY A 453 2.67 -17.87 44.54
C GLY A 453 4.19 -18.06 44.60
N TRP A 454 4.70 -18.75 45.63
CA TRP A 454 6.07 -19.21 45.75
C TRP A 454 6.13 -20.71 46.03
N ALA A 455 7.27 -21.32 45.70
CA ALA A 455 7.55 -22.72 45.99
C ALA A 455 7.85 -22.89 47.50
N TRP A 456 7.09 -23.73 48.18
CA TRP A 456 7.35 -24.10 49.56
C TRP A 456 8.50 -25.13 49.64
N PRO A 457 9.53 -24.92 50.49
CA PRO A 457 10.58 -25.91 50.71
C PRO A 457 10.02 -27.24 51.25
N PRO A 458 10.64 -28.40 50.98
CA PRO A 458 10.23 -29.67 51.58
C PRO A 458 10.30 -29.63 53.12
N GLY A 459 9.27 -30.14 53.80
CA GLY A 459 9.17 -30.16 55.26
C GLY A 459 7.84 -29.66 55.82
N PRO A 460 7.69 -29.60 57.16
CA PRO A 460 6.50 -29.07 57.82
C PRO A 460 6.45 -27.54 57.77
N HIS A 461 5.26 -27.00 57.49
CA HIS A 461 4.99 -25.55 57.49
C HIS A 461 3.74 -25.25 58.30
N THR A 462 3.75 -24.11 58.99
CA THR A 462 2.61 -23.58 59.75
C THR A 462 2.35 -22.14 59.32
N VAL A 463 1.08 -21.85 58.99
CA VAL A 463 0.59 -20.49 58.72
C VAL A 463 -0.63 -20.20 59.56
N GLU A 464 -0.89 -18.93 59.87
CA GLU A 464 -2.13 -18.49 60.51
C GLU A 464 -2.95 -17.69 59.51
N CYS A 465 -4.28 -17.81 59.56
CA CYS A 465 -5.18 -16.98 58.78
C CYS A 465 -6.32 -16.41 59.63
N HIS A 466 -6.80 -15.22 59.29
CA HIS A 466 -8.00 -14.62 59.89
C HIS A 466 -8.85 -13.98 58.81
N ALA A 467 -10.15 -13.89 59.08
CA ALA A 467 -11.11 -13.28 58.19
C ALA A 467 -11.33 -11.82 58.59
N VAL A 468 -11.52 -10.96 57.60
CA VAL A 468 -11.83 -9.53 57.78
C VAL A 468 -13.14 -9.23 57.05
N ASP A 469 -14.10 -8.66 57.77
CA ASP A 469 -15.38 -8.24 57.18
C ASP A 469 -15.25 -6.92 56.38
N ALA A 470 -16.35 -6.48 55.77
CA ALA A 470 -16.38 -5.24 55.01
C ALA A 470 -16.22 -3.96 55.86
N GLN A 471 -16.32 -4.08 57.19
CA GLN A 471 -16.19 -3.01 58.18
C GLN A 471 -14.81 -3.00 58.86
N GLY A 472 -13.93 -3.96 58.53
CA GLY A 472 -12.59 -4.11 59.12
C GLY A 472 -12.55 -4.91 60.42
N GLY A 473 -13.63 -5.59 60.78
CA GLY A 473 -13.68 -6.50 61.93
C GLY A 473 -12.87 -7.77 61.67
N GLU A 474 -11.86 -8.02 62.50
CA GLU A 474 -11.01 -9.22 62.42
C GLU A 474 -11.59 -10.38 63.24
N SER A 475 -11.56 -11.58 62.67
CA SER A 475 -11.90 -12.81 63.39
C SER A 475 -10.71 -13.37 64.18
N ARG A 476 -10.96 -14.42 64.99
CA ARG A 476 -9.88 -15.18 65.63
C ARG A 476 -9.01 -15.86 64.58
N ARG A 477 -7.70 -15.89 64.82
CA ARG A 477 -6.74 -16.57 63.96
C ARG A 477 -6.93 -18.09 63.99
N THR A 478 -7.03 -18.69 62.82
CA THR A 478 -7.03 -20.14 62.59
C THR A 478 -5.64 -20.58 62.16
N ARG A 479 -5.09 -21.62 62.80
CA ARG A 479 -3.80 -22.20 62.43
C ARG A 479 -3.98 -23.29 61.38
N VAL A 480 -3.12 -23.28 60.36
CA VAL A 480 -3.07 -24.27 59.28
C VAL A 480 -1.66 -24.88 59.28
N SER A 481 -1.58 -26.21 59.45
CA SER A 481 -0.33 -26.97 59.36
C SER A 481 -0.39 -27.94 58.19
N PHE A 482 0.69 -28.01 57.42
CA PHE A 482 0.83 -28.96 56.29
C PHE A 482 2.28 -29.38 56.07
N HIS A 483 2.50 -30.49 55.36
CA HIS A 483 3.83 -31.02 55.09
C HIS A 483 4.09 -31.15 53.58
N VAL A 484 5.11 -30.46 53.08
CA VAL A 484 5.47 -30.46 51.66
C VAL A 484 6.41 -31.63 51.37
N MET A 485 5.99 -32.51 50.45
CA MET A 485 6.78 -33.68 50.05
C MET A 485 7.83 -33.30 49.00
N GLY A 486 9.09 -33.67 49.22
CA GLY A 486 10.16 -33.53 48.23
C GLY A 486 9.97 -34.49 47.04
N ALA A 487 10.47 -34.11 45.87
CA ALA A 487 10.40 -34.93 44.66
C ALA A 487 11.23 -36.22 44.81
N GLN A 488 10.62 -37.40 44.64
CA GLN A 488 11.35 -38.64 44.42
C GLN A 488 11.88 -38.68 42.99
N ALA A 489 13.18 -38.94 42.82
CA ALA A 489 13.78 -39.16 41.51
C ALA A 489 13.25 -40.46 40.88
N PRO A 490 12.79 -40.46 39.62
CA PRO A 490 12.37 -41.68 38.94
C PRO A 490 13.58 -42.58 38.63
N ALA A 491 13.41 -43.89 38.84
CA ALA A 491 14.40 -44.92 38.51
C ALA A 491 14.69 -44.95 37.00
N ALA A 492 15.99 -44.97 36.65
CA ALA A 492 16.45 -45.04 35.27
C ALA A 492 16.03 -46.35 34.60
N ALA A 493 15.15 -46.29 33.60
CA ALA A 493 14.84 -47.41 32.73
C ALA A 493 15.97 -47.61 31.73
N MET A 494 16.70 -48.72 31.87
CA MET A 494 17.64 -49.21 30.86
C MET A 494 16.91 -49.50 29.56
N TYR A 495 17.28 -48.82 28.47
CA TYR A 495 16.89 -49.18 27.12
C TYR A 495 17.93 -50.14 26.54
N GLN A 496 17.58 -51.41 26.39
CA GLN A 496 18.37 -52.38 25.63
C GLN A 496 18.14 -52.17 24.13
N ALA A 497 19.23 -52.01 23.38
CA ALA A 497 19.19 -51.99 21.91
C ALA A 497 18.99 -53.41 21.36
N PRO A 498 18.14 -53.63 20.35
CA PRO A 498 18.13 -54.90 19.62
C PRO A 498 19.38 -54.99 18.75
N ARG A 499 20.04 -56.15 18.83
CA ARG A 499 21.10 -56.59 17.93
C ARG A 499 20.48 -57.22 16.68
N PHE A 500 21.03 -56.81 15.53
CA PHE A 500 20.94 -57.35 14.15
C PHE A 500 19.58 -57.35 13.46
#